data_AF-A0A519BRW0-F1
#
_entry.id   AF-A0A519BRW0-F1
#
_cell.length_a   1.000
_cell.length_b   1.000
_cell.length_c   1.000
_cell.angle_alpha   90.00
_cell.angle_beta   90.00
_cell.angle_gamma   90.00
#
_symmetry.space_group_name_H-M   'P 1'
#
loop_
_entity.id
_entity.type
_entity.pdbx_description
1 polymer ?
#
loop_
_entity_poly.entity_id
_entity_poly.type
_entity_poly.pdbx_seq_one_letter_code
_entity_poly.pdbx_strand_id
1 'polypeptide(L)'
;LPWKLLLQMGKIKPSPEAIDKYMKFSEQSDELVKKRMMDAMQDIYWGIVTPTQALMMLSGQGPPAPKTIVQDAKKLFVQEQKIMSLKDLKVLEKAVKYYKDYEHGKLKSIPGKEIDLLLKEAAEYDKKMKSLRNKRY
;
A
#
# COMPACT_ATOMS: atom_id res chain seq x y z
N LEU A 1 -15.86 -9.97 44.05
CA LEU A 1 -16.06 -10.40 42.65
C LEU A 1 -16.24 -11.93 42.62
N PRO A 2 -17.41 -12.45 42.25
CA PRO A 2 -17.72 -13.88 42.33
C PRO A 2 -17.14 -14.64 41.13
N TRP A 3 -16.57 -15.82 41.38
CA TRP A 3 -15.94 -16.72 40.40
C TRP A 3 -16.72 -16.96 39.08
N LYS A 4 -18.06 -16.88 39.08
CA LYS A 4 -18.90 -16.94 37.87
C LYS A 4 -18.53 -15.90 36.81
N LEU A 5 -18.18 -14.67 37.24
CA LEU A 5 -17.73 -13.61 36.32
C LEU A 5 -16.35 -13.93 35.74
N LEU A 6 -15.45 -14.52 36.54
CA LEU A 6 -14.13 -14.95 36.08
C LEU A 6 -14.21 -16.11 35.09
N LEU A 7 -15.19 -17.00 35.26
CA LEU A 7 -15.51 -18.09 34.33
C LEU A 7 -16.00 -17.55 32.99
N GLN A 8 -17.01 -16.67 33.00
CA GLN A 8 -17.52 -16.02 31.78
C GLN A 8 -16.46 -15.22 31.02
N MET A 9 -15.50 -14.61 31.71
CA MET A 9 -14.37 -13.90 31.08
C MET A 9 -13.28 -14.83 30.51
N GLY A 10 -13.42 -16.15 30.67
CA GLY A 10 -12.42 -17.15 30.27
C GLY A 10 -11.10 -17.01 31.04
N LYS A 11 -11.15 -16.50 32.28
CA LYS A 11 -9.95 -16.33 33.13
C LYS A 11 -9.63 -17.56 33.97
N ILE A 12 -10.59 -18.50 34.10
CA ILE A 12 -10.40 -19.78 34.77
C ILE A 12 -10.01 -20.82 33.72
N LYS A 13 -8.77 -21.33 33.80
CA LYS A 13 -8.28 -22.37 32.89
C LYS A 13 -8.48 -23.76 33.53
N PRO A 14 -8.86 -24.82 32.78
CA PRO A 14 -9.19 -24.90 31.35
C PRO A 14 -10.72 -24.91 31.12
N SER A 15 -11.43 -23.81 31.35
CA SER A 15 -12.87 -23.78 31.09
C SER A 15 -13.20 -23.70 29.59
N PRO A 16 -14.40 -24.13 29.15
CA PRO A 16 -14.86 -23.96 27.77
C PRO A 16 -14.79 -22.50 27.28
N GLU A 17 -15.08 -21.53 28.14
CA GLU A 17 -14.99 -20.10 27.83
C GLU A 17 -13.55 -19.63 27.62
N ALA A 18 -12.59 -20.18 28.37
CA ALA A 18 -11.18 -19.93 28.15
C ALA A 18 -10.72 -20.50 26.79
N ILE A 19 -11.18 -21.70 26.43
CA ILE A 19 -10.87 -22.35 25.14
C ILE A 19 -11.46 -21.54 23.98
N ASP A 20 -12.74 -21.16 24.04
CA ASP A 20 -13.40 -20.32 23.03
C ASP A 20 -12.68 -18.98 22.84
N LYS A 21 -12.25 -18.35 23.94
CA LYS A 21 -11.45 -17.13 23.89
C LYS A 21 -10.11 -17.33 23.17
N TYR A 22 -9.41 -18.43 23.42
CA TYR A 22 -8.17 -18.76 22.71
C TYR A 22 -8.41 -19.03 21.22
N MET A 23 -9.51 -19.69 20.86
CA MET A 23 -9.89 -19.91 19.45
C MET A 23 -10.19 -18.58 18.74
N LYS A 24 -10.96 -17.69 19.36
CA LYS A 24 -11.25 -16.34 18.83
C LYS A 24 -10.00 -15.49 18.62
N PHE A 25 -8.97 -15.64 19.45
CA PHE A 25 -7.69 -14.94 19.22
C PHE A 25 -7.01 -15.37 17.92
N SER A 26 -7.16 -16.63 17.51
CA SER A 26 -6.66 -17.09 16.21
C SER A 26 -7.38 -16.40 15.06
N GLU A 27 -8.72 -16.29 15.13
CA GLU A 27 -9.52 -15.61 14.11
C GLU A 27 -9.16 -14.12 14.01
N GLN A 28 -8.99 -13.45 15.16
CA GLN A 28 -8.54 -12.05 15.20
C GLN A 28 -7.14 -11.88 14.59
N SER A 29 -6.26 -12.89 14.70
CA SER A 29 -4.92 -12.84 14.12
C SER A 29 -4.97 -12.78 12.60
N ASP A 30 -5.87 -13.53 11.96
CA ASP A 30 -6.03 -13.50 10.50
C ASP A 30 -6.54 -12.14 9.99
N GLU A 31 -7.47 -11.52 10.72
CA GLU A 31 -7.96 -10.17 10.41
C GLU A 31 -6.84 -9.12 10.53
N LEU A 32 -5.98 -9.25 11.57
CA LEU A 32 -4.82 -8.38 11.74
C LEU A 32 -3.82 -8.53 10.59
N VAL A 33 -3.57 -9.75 10.11
CA VAL A 33 -2.69 -9.98 8.95
C VAL A 33 -3.28 -9.32 7.70
N LYS A 34 -4.58 -9.47 7.44
CA LYS A 34 -5.26 -8.80 6.31
C LYS A 34 -5.13 -7.29 6.40
N LYS A 35 -5.32 -6.70 7.59
CA LYS A 35 -5.14 -5.26 7.80
C LYS A 35 -3.70 -4.82 7.51
N ARG A 36 -2.70 -5.55 8.03
CA ARG A 36 -1.29 -5.25 7.76
C ARG A 36 -0.92 -5.33 6.28
N MET A 37 -1.53 -6.25 5.52
CA MET A 37 -1.33 -6.29 4.06
C MET A 37 -1.94 -5.06 3.37
N MET A 38 -3.08 -4.56 3.85
CA MET A 38 -3.66 -3.31 3.35
C MET A 38 -2.81 -2.09 3.70
N ASP A 39 -2.23 -2.05 4.90
CA ASP A 39 -1.29 -1.00 5.32
C ASP A 39 -0.03 -1.04 4.43
N ALA A 40 0.54 -2.22 4.19
CA ALA A 40 1.68 -2.40 3.30
C ALA A 40 1.39 -1.94 1.85
N MET A 41 0.18 -2.18 1.33
CA MET A 41 -0.23 -1.67 0.02
C MET A 41 -0.20 -0.13 -0.03
N GLN A 42 -0.70 0.53 1.02
CA GLN A 42 -0.69 1.99 1.13
C GLN A 42 0.74 2.54 1.19
N ASP A 43 1.62 1.89 1.96
CA ASP A 43 3.03 2.27 2.05
C ASP A 43 3.74 2.12 0.69
N ILE A 44 3.46 1.05 -0.05
CA ILE A 44 3.98 0.86 -1.41
C ILE A 44 3.47 1.96 -2.35
N TYR A 45 2.20 2.34 -2.26
CA TYR A 45 1.64 3.45 -3.03
C TYR A 45 2.41 4.76 -2.79
N TRP A 46 2.65 5.12 -1.53
CA TRP A 46 3.44 6.31 -1.19
C TRP A 46 4.89 6.20 -1.66
N GLY A 47 5.48 5.00 -1.61
CA GLY A 47 6.80 4.71 -2.16
C GLY A 47 6.93 4.95 -3.67
N ILE A 48 5.82 4.90 -4.43
CA ILE A 48 5.81 5.18 -5.88
C ILE A 48 5.43 6.64 -6.17
N VAL A 49 4.41 7.15 -5.49
CA VAL A 49 3.86 8.49 -5.74
C VAL A 49 4.81 9.59 -5.30
N THR A 50 5.41 9.48 -4.11
CA THR A 50 6.26 10.55 -3.57
C THR A 50 7.51 10.82 -4.42
N PRO A 51 8.28 9.82 -4.89
CA PRO A 51 9.38 10.06 -5.82
C PRO A 51 8.93 10.66 -7.16
N THR A 52 7.75 10.28 -7.64
CA THR A 52 7.16 10.84 -8.87
C THR A 52 6.86 12.33 -8.69
N GLN A 53 6.23 12.71 -7.58
CA GLN A 53 5.98 14.12 -7.24
C GLN A 53 7.30 14.90 -7.13
N ALA A 54 8.32 14.33 -6.50
CA ALA A 54 9.64 14.96 -6.39
C ALA A 54 10.28 15.23 -7.76
N LEU A 55 10.19 14.29 -8.71
CA LEU A 55 10.67 14.50 -10.08
C LEU A 55 9.88 15.57 -10.84
N MET A 56 8.59 15.71 -10.54
CA MET A 56 7.76 16.75 -11.16
C MET A 56 8.12 18.13 -10.61
N MET A 57 8.41 18.21 -9.31
CA MET A 57 8.98 19.40 -8.67
C MET A 57 10.33 19.79 -9.28
N LEU A 58 11.20 18.81 -9.54
CA LEU A 58 12.46 19.03 -10.25
C LEU A 58 12.27 19.49 -11.70
N SER A 59 11.10 19.23 -12.30
CA SER A 59 10.74 19.73 -13.63
C SER A 59 10.07 21.11 -13.60
N GLY A 60 10.02 21.76 -12.43
CA GLY A 60 9.36 23.06 -12.23
C GLY A 60 7.84 23.00 -12.13
N GLN A 61 7.24 21.80 -12.04
CA GLN A 61 5.80 21.64 -11.81
C GLN A 61 5.50 21.47 -10.32
N GLY A 62 4.36 21.97 -9.85
CA GLY A 62 3.89 21.69 -8.49
C GLY A 62 3.62 20.19 -8.29
N PRO A 63 3.59 19.71 -7.03
CA PRO A 63 3.25 18.32 -6.74
C PRO A 63 1.81 18.05 -7.22
N PRO A 64 1.59 17.11 -8.15
CA PRO A 64 0.26 16.82 -8.66
C PRO A 64 -0.61 16.14 -7.59
N ALA A 65 -1.93 16.29 -7.74
CA ALA A 65 -2.90 15.59 -6.93
C ALA A 65 -2.91 14.08 -7.27
N PRO A 66 -3.23 13.19 -6.30
CA PRO A 66 -3.37 11.74 -6.55
C PRO A 66 -4.30 11.38 -7.71
N LYS A 67 -5.29 12.24 -8.01
CA LYS A 67 -6.23 12.03 -9.12
C LYS A 67 -5.60 12.25 -10.49
N THR A 68 -4.70 13.22 -10.62
CA THR A 68 -4.13 13.68 -11.89
C THR A 68 -2.70 13.20 -12.14
N ILE A 69 -2.00 12.73 -11.10
CA ILE A 69 -0.58 12.34 -11.15
C ILE A 69 -0.23 11.40 -12.32
N VAL A 70 -1.10 10.45 -12.65
CA VAL A 70 -0.90 9.54 -13.80
C VAL A 70 -0.90 10.31 -15.12
N GLN A 71 -1.88 11.18 -15.32
CA GLN A 71 -2.01 11.95 -16.56
C GLN A 71 -0.88 12.96 -16.70
N ASP A 72 -0.55 13.63 -15.60
CA ASP A 72 0.51 14.63 -15.56
C ASP A 72 1.88 13.97 -15.78
N ALA A 73 2.14 12.83 -15.14
CA ALA A 73 3.37 12.04 -15.36
C ALA A 73 3.46 11.52 -16.80
N LYS A 74 2.36 11.08 -17.41
CA LYS A 74 2.34 10.66 -18.81
C LYS A 74 2.70 11.81 -19.75
N LYS A 75 2.09 12.97 -19.56
CA LYS A 75 2.36 14.15 -20.38
C LYS A 75 3.81 14.61 -20.22
N LEU A 76 4.25 14.83 -18.99
CA LEU A 76 5.57 15.37 -18.70
C LEU A 76 6.69 14.37 -19.00
N PHE A 77 6.62 13.15 -18.44
CA PHE A 77 7.77 12.23 -18.45
C PHE A 77 7.79 11.30 -19.66
N VAL A 78 6.65 10.97 -20.27
CA VAL A 78 6.59 10.07 -21.42
C VAL A 78 6.54 10.85 -22.74
N GLN A 79 5.71 11.89 -22.84
CA GLN A 79 5.51 12.62 -24.10
C GLN A 79 6.51 13.75 -24.31
N GLU A 80 6.65 14.64 -23.32
CA GLU A 80 7.51 15.84 -23.44
C GLU A 80 8.98 15.49 -23.23
N GLN A 81 9.32 14.94 -22.05
CA GLN A 81 10.72 14.69 -21.67
C GLN A 81 11.25 13.33 -22.14
N LYS A 82 10.35 12.38 -22.45
CA LYS A 82 10.68 11.02 -22.89
C LYS A 82 11.67 10.27 -21.98
N ILE A 83 11.66 10.58 -20.68
CA ILE A 83 12.54 9.98 -19.67
C ILE A 83 11.93 8.75 -19.00
N MET A 84 10.61 8.58 -19.10
CA MET A 84 9.89 7.46 -18.51
C MET A 84 9.31 6.56 -19.61
N SER A 85 9.37 5.25 -19.40
CA SER A 85 8.76 4.28 -20.32
C SER A 85 7.29 4.04 -19.98
N LEU A 86 6.52 3.55 -20.94
CA LEU A 86 5.12 3.14 -20.69
C LEU A 86 5.00 2.03 -19.63
N LYS A 87 6.06 1.21 -19.44
CA LYS A 87 6.07 0.19 -18.37
C LYS A 87 6.09 0.84 -16.99
N ASP A 88 6.88 1.88 -16.80
CA ASP A 88 6.97 2.58 -15.51
C ASP A 88 5.67 3.33 -15.22
N LEU A 89 5.07 3.94 -16.24
CA LEU A 89 3.76 4.58 -16.11
C LEU A 89 2.69 3.58 -15.67
N LYS A 90 2.72 2.34 -16.17
CA LYS A 90 1.78 1.29 -15.74
C LYS A 90 1.94 0.93 -14.26
N VAL A 91 3.15 0.98 -13.71
CA VAL A 91 3.38 0.75 -12.26
C VAL A 91 2.70 1.86 -11.44
N LEU A 92 2.88 3.12 -11.84
CA LEU A 92 2.21 4.27 -11.23
C LEU A 92 0.68 4.16 -11.35
N GLU A 93 0.16 3.82 -12.53
CA GLU A 93 -1.28 3.60 -12.78
C GLU A 93 -1.85 2.52 -11.86
N LYS A 94 -1.14 1.39 -11.73
CA LYS A 94 -1.54 0.27 -10.89
C LYS A 94 -1.60 0.68 -9.42
N ALA A 95 -0.57 1.34 -8.89
CA ALA A 95 -0.53 1.81 -7.52
C ALA A 95 -1.66 2.81 -7.21
N VAL A 96 -1.88 3.80 -8.08
CA VAL A 96 -2.96 4.79 -7.93
C VAL A 96 -4.33 4.12 -7.99
N LYS A 97 -4.51 3.09 -8.81
CA LYS A 97 -5.76 2.33 -8.88
C LYS A 97 -6.04 1.59 -7.56
N TYR A 98 -5.06 0.86 -7.02
CA TYR A 98 -5.23 0.15 -5.74
C TYR A 98 -5.56 1.11 -4.60
N TYR A 99 -4.88 2.26 -4.54
CA TYR A 99 -5.15 3.28 -3.54
C TYR A 99 -6.56 3.87 -3.68
N LYS A 100 -7.03 4.17 -4.90
CA LYS A 100 -8.41 4.62 -5.15
C LYS A 100 -9.46 3.56 -4.79
N ASP A 101 -9.20 2.29 -5.08
CA ASP A 101 -10.11 1.20 -4.72
C ASP A 101 -10.16 0.99 -3.20
N TYR A 102 -9.05 1.22 -2.51
CA TYR A 102 -8.99 1.27 -1.05
C TYR A 102 -9.76 2.47 -0.46
N GLU A 103 -9.50 3.70 -0.92
CA GLU A 103 -10.17 4.91 -0.44
C GLU A 103 -11.70 4.85 -0.62
N HIS A 104 -12.17 4.25 -1.71
CA HIS A 104 -13.61 4.09 -1.95
C HIS A 104 -14.22 2.84 -1.27
N GLY A 105 -13.45 2.12 -0.44
CA GLY A 105 -13.91 0.93 0.26
C GLY A 105 -14.23 -0.28 -0.65
N LYS A 106 -13.80 -0.25 -1.91
CA LYS A 106 -13.97 -1.37 -2.86
C LYS A 106 -12.99 -2.50 -2.55
N LEU A 107 -11.78 -2.17 -2.13
CA LEU A 107 -10.73 -3.13 -1.80
C LEU A 107 -10.82 -3.54 -0.32
N LYS A 108 -11.42 -4.71 -0.06
CA LYS A 108 -11.58 -5.27 1.29
C LYS A 108 -10.37 -6.07 1.79
N SER A 109 -9.64 -6.67 0.87
CA SER A 109 -8.45 -7.48 1.17
C SER A 109 -7.58 -7.58 -0.07
N ILE A 110 -6.27 -7.72 0.14
CA ILE A 110 -5.29 -7.94 -0.92
C ILE A 110 -4.51 -9.22 -0.63
N PRO A 111 -4.35 -10.12 -1.62
CA PRO A 111 -3.53 -11.32 -1.44
C PRO A 111 -2.06 -10.97 -1.21
N GLY A 112 -1.37 -11.71 -0.33
CA GLY A 112 0.06 -11.47 -0.06
C GLY A 112 0.95 -11.58 -1.31
N LYS A 113 0.56 -12.42 -2.29
CA LYS A 113 1.24 -12.51 -3.59
C LYS A 113 1.21 -11.19 -4.36
N GLU A 114 0.09 -10.47 -4.31
CA GLU A 114 -0.04 -9.17 -4.98
C GLU A 114 0.82 -8.12 -4.27
N ILE A 115 0.91 -8.16 -2.94
CA ILE A 115 1.82 -7.30 -2.17
C ILE A 115 3.27 -7.53 -2.56
N ASP A 116 3.72 -8.78 -2.61
CA ASP A 116 5.10 -9.12 -3.01
C ASP A 116 5.41 -8.64 -4.43
N LEU A 117 4.46 -8.80 -5.37
CA LEU A 117 4.60 -8.29 -6.73
C LEU A 117 4.68 -6.76 -6.77
N LEU A 118 3.76 -6.07 -6.09
CA LEU A 118 3.73 -4.60 -6.01
C LEU A 118 5.01 -4.06 -5.39
N LEU A 119 5.54 -4.71 -4.35
CA LEU A 119 6.77 -4.30 -3.70
C LEU A 119 7.98 -4.42 -4.64
N LYS A 120 8.06 -5.49 -5.44
CA LYS A 120 9.11 -5.68 -6.46
C LYS A 120 9.03 -4.60 -7.55
N GLU A 121 7.83 -4.38 -8.09
CA GLU A 121 7.59 -3.34 -9.10
C GLU A 121 7.94 -1.94 -8.56
N ALA A 122 7.58 -1.65 -7.31
CA ALA A 122 7.90 -0.39 -6.64
C ALA A 122 9.41 -0.20 -6.43
N ALA A 123 10.13 -1.25 -6.03
CA ALA A 123 11.57 -1.19 -5.85
C ALA A 123 12.32 -0.95 -7.17
N GLU A 124 11.88 -1.57 -8.26
CA GLU A 124 12.41 -1.31 -9.60
C GLU A 124 12.10 0.12 -10.07
N TYR A 125 10.87 0.58 -9.82
CA TYR A 125 10.45 1.95 -10.13
C TYR A 125 11.29 2.99 -9.38
N ASP A 126 11.49 2.83 -8.07
CA ASP A 126 12.28 3.74 -7.23
C ASP A 126 13.74 3.83 -7.68
N LYS A 127 14.39 2.68 -7.99
CA LYS A 127 15.74 2.67 -8.58
C LYS A 127 15.80 3.52 -9.84
N LYS A 128 14.77 3.43 -10.69
CA LYS A 128 14.68 4.19 -11.92
C LYS A 128 14.48 5.68 -11.65
N MET A 129 13.57 6.05 -10.75
CA MET A 129 13.34 7.45 -10.37
C MET A 129 14.62 8.10 -9.81
N LYS A 130 15.36 7.38 -8.97
CA LYS A 130 16.69 7.82 -8.47
C LYS A 130 17.69 8.02 -9.61
N SER A 131 17.73 7.11 -10.58
CA SER A 131 18.60 7.25 -11.76
C SER A 131 18.23 8.49 -12.62
N LEU A 132 16.93 8.78 -12.77
CA LEU A 132 16.45 9.94 -13.52
C LEU A 132 16.77 11.25 -12.80
N ARG A 133 16.63 11.26 -11.47
CA ARG A 133 17.05 12.39 -10.64
C ARG A 133 18.53 12.68 -10.81
N ASN A 134 19.38 11.65 -10.71
CA ASN A 134 20.83 11.83 -10.77
C ASN A 134 21.33 12.25 -12.15
N LYS A 135 20.60 11.99 -13.25
CA LYS A 135 20.98 12.46 -14.59
C LYS A 135 20.67 13.95 -14.83
N ARG A 136 19.90 14.56 -13.94
CA ARG A 136 19.52 15.99 -14.01
C ARG A 136 20.39 16.89 -13.14
N TYR A 137 21.33 16.30 -12.41
CA TYR A 137 22.42 16.95 -11.68
C TYR A 137 23.74 16.46 -12.26
#